data_AF-A0AAE0RJ10-F1
#
_entry.id   AF-A0AAE0RJ10-F1
#
_cell.length_a   1.000
_cell.length_b   1.000
_cell.length_c   1.000
_cell.angle_alpha   90.00
_cell.angle_beta   90.00
_cell.angle_gamma   90.00
#
_symmetry.space_group_name_H-M   'P 1'
#
loop_
_entity.id
_entity.type
_entity.pdbx_description
1 polymer ?
#
loop_
_entity_poly.entity_id
_entity_poly.type
_entity_poly.pdbx_seq_one_letter_code
_entity_poly.pdbx_strand_id
1 'polypeptide(L)'
;AGLLDHQHHHQQPRREDVSYRVQIVDVNQVLDVINLSKRKELLWPDESMRLRAGPSCWRDWGPLEGMEGQVIHRWMPCSRDPLTRSPIDKSILLVQVDDKLVPIIETGVTELGAEVCVCVCVCCCTAI
;
A
#
# COMPACT_ATOMS: atom_id res chain seq x y z
N ALA A 1 11.49 25.40 40.56
CA ALA A 1 12.72 24.84 39.95
C ALA A 1 12.61 23.32 39.97
N GLY A 2 12.85 22.66 38.84
CA GLY A 2 12.86 21.20 38.73
C GLY A 2 11.68 20.62 37.95
N LEU A 3 11.97 20.18 36.74
CA LEU A 3 11.09 19.68 35.70
C LEU A 3 10.67 18.22 35.88
N LEU A 4 9.58 17.88 35.19
CA LEU A 4 9.04 16.55 34.93
C LEU A 4 10.04 15.60 34.28
N ASP A 5 9.97 14.31 34.61
CA ASP A 5 10.17 13.25 33.63
C ASP A 5 9.19 12.09 33.94
N HIS A 6 7.94 12.26 33.49
CA HIS A 6 7.05 11.12 33.30
C HIS A 6 7.44 10.47 31.99
N GLN A 7 8.15 9.35 32.09
CA GLN A 7 8.46 8.46 30.97
C GLN A 7 7.15 7.78 30.48
N HIS A 8 6.30 8.56 29.80
CA HIS A 8 5.20 8.02 29.02
C HIS A 8 5.80 7.24 27.85
N HIS A 9 5.74 5.92 27.94
CA HIS A 9 5.78 5.04 26.78
C HIS A 9 4.78 5.58 25.76
N HIS A 10 5.27 6.28 24.74
CA HIS A 10 4.48 6.74 23.61
C HIS A 10 4.21 5.54 22.70
N GLN A 11 3.51 4.54 23.25
CA GLN A 11 2.77 3.56 22.46
C GLN A 11 1.72 4.37 21.71
N GLN A 12 2.09 4.85 20.52
CA GLN A 12 1.12 5.40 19.59
C GLN A 12 -0.01 4.36 19.48
N PRO A 13 -1.28 4.77 19.67
CA PRO A 13 -2.39 3.86 19.46
C PRO A 13 -2.23 3.33 18.04
N ARG A 14 -1.96 2.02 17.93
CA ARG A 14 -1.97 1.30 16.66
C ARG A 14 -3.33 1.64 16.07
N ARG A 15 -3.33 2.40 14.97
CA ARG A 15 -4.53 2.59 14.18
C ARG A 15 -4.90 1.18 13.73
N GLU A 16 -5.86 0.57 14.43
CA GLU A 16 -6.76 -0.41 13.84
C GLU A 16 -7.51 0.36 12.74
N ASP A 17 -6.79 0.55 11.63
CA ASP A 17 -7.17 1.33 10.47
C ASP A 17 -7.95 0.38 9.57
N VAL A 18 -9.09 0.84 9.06
CA VAL A 18 -9.94 0.08 8.16
C VAL A 18 -9.09 -0.53 7.04
N SER A 19 -8.82 -1.83 7.14
CA SER A 19 -8.00 -2.55 6.18
C SER A 19 -8.81 -2.73 4.91
N TYR A 20 -8.55 -1.88 3.91
CA TYR A 20 -9.13 -2.04 2.60
C TYR A 20 -8.54 -3.30 1.95
N ARG A 21 -9.40 -4.32 1.74
CA ARG A 21 -9.01 -5.63 1.22
C ARG A 21 -9.35 -5.76 -0.25
N VAL A 22 -8.47 -6.45 -0.97
CA VAL A 22 -8.63 -6.72 -2.39
C VAL A 22 -8.29 -8.16 -2.71
N GLN A 23 -8.86 -8.69 -3.78
CA GLN A 23 -8.51 -9.97 -4.37
C GLN A 23 -7.78 -9.75 -5.69
N ILE A 24 -6.68 -10.46 -5.92
CA ILE A 24 -5.98 -10.48 -7.20
C ILE A 24 -6.85 -11.24 -8.21
N VAL A 25 -7.18 -10.60 -9.33
CA VAL A 25 -7.99 -11.18 -10.41
C VAL A 25 -7.27 -11.25 -11.75
N ASP A 26 -6.13 -10.57 -11.89
CA ASP A 26 -5.26 -10.67 -13.07
C ASP A 26 -3.79 -10.50 -12.67
N VAL A 27 -3.02 -11.60 -12.72
CA VAL A 27 -1.59 -11.60 -12.36
C VAL A 27 -0.72 -10.87 -13.39
N ASN A 28 -1.19 -10.64 -14.62
CA ASN A 28 -0.44 -9.89 -15.63
C ASN A 28 -0.31 -8.39 -15.28
N GLN A 29 -1.09 -7.94 -14.32
CA GLN A 29 -1.07 -6.57 -13.80
C GLN A 29 -0.11 -6.40 -12.62
N VAL A 30 0.48 -7.49 -12.13
CA VAL A 30 1.54 -7.48 -11.11
C VAL A 30 2.80 -6.87 -11.70
N LEU A 31 3.44 -5.99 -10.94
CA LEU A 31 4.69 -5.35 -11.35
C LEU A 31 5.88 -6.14 -10.80
N ASP A 32 6.51 -6.96 -11.63
CA ASP A 32 7.72 -7.75 -11.29
C ASP A 32 8.84 -6.90 -10.68
N VAL A 33 9.06 -5.71 -11.26
CA VAL A 33 10.04 -4.75 -10.79
C VAL A 33 9.39 -3.38 -10.94
N ILE A 34 9.03 -2.71 -9.84
CA ILE A 34 8.65 -1.29 -9.92
C ILE A 34 9.91 -0.43 -10.10
N ASN A 35 10.68 -0.71 -11.15
CA ASN A 35 11.70 0.17 -11.66
C ASN A 35 11.28 0.55 -13.09
N LEU A 36 10.28 1.43 -13.13
CA LEU A 36 9.65 1.94 -14.33
C LEU A 36 10.61 2.87 -15.08
N SER A 37 11.64 2.31 -15.70
CA SER A 37 12.67 3.01 -16.49
C SER A 37 13.48 4.07 -15.72
N LYS A 38 14.75 4.28 -16.12
CA LYS A 38 15.70 5.21 -15.49
C LYS A 38 15.26 6.69 -15.41
N ARG A 39 14.06 7.05 -15.83
CA ARG A 39 13.56 8.43 -15.87
C ARG A 39 12.33 8.69 -15.00
N LYS A 40 11.63 7.66 -14.48
CA LYS A 40 10.43 7.83 -13.63
C LYS A 40 10.27 6.68 -12.64
N GLU A 41 11.07 6.67 -11.59
CA GLU A 41 10.94 5.70 -10.51
C GLU A 41 9.72 6.02 -9.62
N LEU A 42 9.09 4.97 -9.12
CA LEU A 42 8.02 5.06 -8.13
C LEU A 42 8.65 5.31 -6.75
N LEU A 43 8.18 6.33 -6.03
CA LEU A 43 8.67 6.63 -4.69
C LEU A 43 8.02 5.69 -3.68
N TRP A 44 8.85 4.89 -3.03
CA TRP A 44 8.40 3.92 -2.03
C TRP A 44 8.24 4.59 -0.66
N PRO A 45 7.23 4.19 0.14
CA PRO A 45 7.07 4.66 1.51
C PRO A 45 8.28 4.34 2.39
N ASP A 46 8.88 3.17 2.15
CA ASP A 46 10.06 2.69 2.85
C ASP A 46 10.90 1.80 1.95
N GLU A 47 12.22 1.88 2.12
CA GLU A 47 13.20 1.14 1.34
C GLU A 47 13.11 -0.38 1.58
N SER A 48 12.79 -0.80 2.80
CA SER A 48 12.56 -2.22 3.11
C SER A 48 11.33 -2.78 2.40
N MET A 49 10.28 -1.97 2.19
CA MET A 49 9.10 -2.38 1.42
C MET A 49 9.47 -2.59 -0.04
N ARG A 50 10.28 -1.69 -0.61
CA ARG A 50 10.83 -1.84 -1.96
C ARG A 50 11.61 -3.14 -2.11
N LEU A 51 12.48 -3.45 -1.15
CA LEU A 51 13.32 -4.65 -1.19
C LEU A 51 12.50 -5.94 -1.07
N ARG A 52 11.39 -5.92 -0.34
CA ARG A 52 10.50 -7.07 -0.12
C ARG A 52 9.45 -7.28 -1.21
N ALA A 53 9.26 -6.28 -2.07
CA ALA A 53 8.31 -6.33 -3.16
C ALA A 53 8.96 -6.92 -4.42
N GLY A 54 8.30 -7.92 -5.00
CA GLY A 54 8.73 -8.56 -6.24
C GLY A 54 9.46 -9.90 -6.07
N PRO A 55 9.79 -10.55 -7.19
CA PRO A 55 10.22 -11.95 -7.25
C PRO A 55 11.49 -12.26 -6.44
N SER A 56 12.41 -11.29 -6.33
CA SER A 56 13.66 -11.45 -5.60
C SER A 56 13.46 -11.80 -4.12
N CYS A 57 12.34 -11.37 -3.52
CA CYS A 57 11.95 -11.72 -2.16
C CYS A 57 10.88 -12.81 -2.07
N TRP A 58 10.22 -13.15 -3.18
CA TRP A 58 9.18 -14.18 -3.21
C TRP A 58 9.76 -15.60 -3.25
N ARG A 59 10.96 -15.79 -3.84
CA ARG A 59 11.60 -17.12 -4.01
C ARG A 59 10.70 -18.07 -4.80
N ASP A 60 10.21 -19.15 -4.18
CA ASP A 60 9.32 -20.14 -4.79
C ASP A 60 7.83 -19.75 -4.72
N TRP A 61 7.52 -18.60 -4.11
CA TRP A 61 6.18 -18.04 -4.05
C TRP A 61 5.92 -17.10 -5.24
N GLY A 62 4.65 -16.93 -5.60
CA GLY A 62 4.22 -15.91 -6.55
C GLY A 62 2.74 -15.57 -6.34
N PRO A 63 2.31 -14.36 -6.75
CA PRO A 63 0.91 -14.00 -6.69
C PRO A 63 0.11 -14.87 -7.67
N LEU A 64 -1.06 -15.32 -7.21
CA LEU A 64 -2.03 -16.10 -8.00
C LEU A 64 -3.38 -15.40 -7.97
N GLU A 65 -4.17 -15.62 -9.02
CA GLU A 65 -5.57 -15.20 -9.04
C GLU A 65 -6.33 -15.85 -7.88
N GLY A 66 -7.24 -15.11 -7.27
CA GLY A 66 -7.98 -15.51 -6.08
C GLY A 66 -7.27 -15.20 -4.76
N MET A 67 -5.97 -14.87 -4.75
CA MET A 67 -5.28 -14.44 -3.54
C MET A 67 -5.81 -13.11 -3.03
N GLU A 68 -6.06 -13.02 -1.73
CA GLU A 68 -6.57 -11.82 -1.08
C GLU A 68 -5.48 -11.14 -0.24
N GLY A 69 -5.53 -9.83 -0.14
CA GLY A 69 -4.59 -9.08 0.68
C GLY A 69 -5.09 -7.72 1.09
N GLN A 70 -4.37 -7.11 2.02
CA GLN A 70 -4.63 -5.74 2.47
C GLN A 70 -3.86 -4.76 1.61
N VAL A 71 -4.51 -3.68 1.18
CA VAL A 71 -3.80 -2.55 0.55
C VAL A 71 -3.10 -1.75 1.64
N ILE A 72 -1.76 -1.72 1.59
CA ILE A 72 -0.93 -1.01 2.56
C ILE A 72 -0.40 0.32 2.02
N HIS A 73 -0.45 0.52 0.69
CA HIS A 73 -0.10 1.79 0.04
C HIS A 73 -0.74 1.91 -1.34
N ARG A 74 -0.98 3.14 -1.80
CA ARG A 74 -1.60 3.44 -3.09
C ARG A 74 -0.89 4.61 -3.77
N TRP A 75 -0.53 4.42 -5.04
CA TRP A 75 -0.04 5.47 -5.93
C TRP A 75 -1.11 5.83 -6.96
N MET A 76 -1.55 7.08 -6.96
CA MET A 76 -2.59 7.59 -7.84
C MET A 76 -2.01 8.40 -9.00
N PRO A 77 -2.60 8.32 -10.20
CA PRO A 77 -2.31 9.26 -11.28
C PRO A 77 -2.51 10.70 -10.78
N CYS A 78 -1.62 11.60 -11.19
CA CYS A 78 -1.73 13.02 -10.90
C CYS A 78 -1.73 13.45 -9.41
N SER A 79 -1.52 12.54 -8.44
CA SER A 79 -1.45 12.90 -7.00
C SER A 79 -0.44 14.01 -6.76
N ARG A 80 -0.82 15.11 -6.09
CA ARG A 80 0.09 16.24 -5.85
C ARG A 80 1.35 15.84 -5.07
N ASP A 81 1.19 14.91 -4.13
CA ASP A 81 2.25 14.37 -3.30
C ASP A 81 3.08 13.32 -4.06
N PRO A 82 4.41 13.51 -4.21
CA PRO A 82 5.27 12.55 -4.88
C PRO A 82 5.25 11.13 -4.29
N LEU A 83 5.07 10.96 -2.97
CA LEU A 83 5.09 9.64 -2.31
C LEU A 83 3.87 8.78 -2.67
N THR A 84 2.76 9.42 -3.01
CA THR A 84 1.51 8.78 -3.44
C THR A 84 1.24 8.99 -4.93
N ARG A 85 2.19 9.54 -5.69
CA ARG A 85 2.04 9.77 -7.13
C ARG A 85 2.48 8.56 -7.93
N SER A 86 1.61 8.11 -8.82
CA SER A 86 1.99 7.11 -9.81
C SER A 86 2.86 7.76 -10.90
N PRO A 87 4.00 7.16 -11.27
CA PRO A 87 4.84 7.63 -12.38
C PRO A 87 4.23 7.33 -13.76
N ILE A 88 3.17 6.52 -13.80
CA ILE A 88 2.38 6.17 -14.99
C ILE A 88 0.95 6.67 -14.85
N ASP A 89 0.21 6.71 -15.94
CA ASP A 89 -1.21 7.13 -15.95
C ASP A 89 -2.16 6.01 -15.49
N LYS A 90 -1.76 5.30 -14.44
CA LYS A 90 -2.54 4.20 -13.82
C LYS A 90 -2.34 4.21 -12.31
N SER A 91 -3.38 3.84 -11.57
CA SER A 91 -3.28 3.60 -10.13
C SER A 91 -2.50 2.30 -9.87
N ILE A 92 -1.55 2.35 -8.94
CA ILE A 92 -0.79 1.18 -8.48
C ILE A 92 -1.11 0.98 -7.00
N LEU A 93 -1.38 -0.25 -6.61
CA LEU A 93 -1.61 -0.67 -5.24
C LEU A 93 -0.41 -1.49 -4.76
N LEU A 94 -0.03 -1.32 -3.50
CA LEU A 94 0.84 -2.26 -2.80
C LEU A 94 -0.02 -3.11 -1.88
N VAL A 95 -0.17 -4.38 -2.25
CA VAL A 95 -0.99 -5.34 -1.53
C VAL A 95 -0.09 -6.23 -0.68
N GLN A 96 -0.38 -6.35 0.61
CA GLN A 96 0.22 -7.34 1.48
C GLN A 96 -0.61 -8.63 1.42
N VAL A 97 -0.01 -9.69 0.89
CA VAL A 97 -0.55 -11.06 0.90
C VAL A 97 0.37 -11.88 1.80
N ASP A 98 -0.16 -12.38 2.91
CA ASP A 98 0.64 -12.97 3.99
C ASP A 98 1.82 -12.06 4.42
N ASP A 99 3.06 -12.52 4.24
CA ASP A 99 4.28 -11.77 4.52
C ASP A 99 4.93 -11.13 3.28
N LYS A 100 4.27 -11.25 2.12
CA LYS A 100 4.78 -10.81 0.81
C LYS A 100 4.11 -9.53 0.36
N LEU A 101 4.88 -8.67 -0.29
CA LEU A 101 4.40 -7.42 -0.86
C LEU A 101 4.26 -7.57 -2.38
N VAL A 102 3.07 -7.30 -2.88
CA VAL A 102 2.68 -7.44 -4.27
C VAL A 102 2.25 -6.09 -4.81
N PRO A 103 3.10 -5.43 -5.61
CA PRO A 103 2.67 -4.26 -6.34
C PRO A 103 1.87 -4.66 -7.57
N ILE A 104 0.69 -4.08 -7.73
CA ILE A 104 -0.26 -4.45 -8.78
C ILE A 104 -1.02 -3.21 -9.26
N ILE A 105 -1.32 -3.13 -10.56
CA ILE A 105 -2.19 -2.08 -11.10
C ILE A 105 -3.61 -2.32 -10.58
N GLU A 106 -4.33 -1.26 -10.20
CA GLU A 106 -5.68 -1.32 -9.63
C GLU A 106 -6.67 -2.16 -10.45
N THR A 107 -6.55 -2.18 -11.79
CA THR A 107 -7.42 -2.99 -12.66
C THR A 107 -7.19 -4.51 -12.55
N GLY A 108 -6.09 -4.94 -11.91
CA GLY A 108 -5.78 -6.35 -11.68
C GLY A 108 -6.33 -6.89 -10.36
N VAL A 109 -7.10 -6.09 -9.62
CA VAL A 109 -7.73 -6.50 -8.37
C VAL A 109 -9.22 -6.18 -8.35
N THR A 110 -9.96 -6.88 -7.49
CA THR A 110 -11.35 -6.56 -7.13
C THR A 110 -11.42 -6.16 -5.66
N GLU A 111 -12.18 -5.10 -5.36
CA GLU A 111 -12.43 -4.65 -3.99
C GLU A 111 -13.30 -5.67 -3.26
N LEU A 112 -12.83 -6.16 -2.11
CA LEU A 112 -13.63 -7.03 -1.23
C LEU A 112 -14.41 -6.23 -0.17
N GLY A 113 -14.24 -4.91 -0.17
CA GLY A 113 -14.84 -3.98 0.78
C GLY A 113 -13.99 -3.80 2.04
N ALA A 114 -14.32 -2.75 2.79
CA ALA A 114 -13.84 -2.53 4.14
C ALA A 114 -14.68 -3.37 5.10
N GLU A 115 -14.06 -4.26 5.88
CA GLU A 115 -14.69 -4.77 7.09
C GLU A 115 -14.92 -3.58 8.04
N VAL A 116 -16.18 -3.18 8.18
CA VAL A 116 -16.59 -1.98 8.90
C VAL A 116 -16.32 -2.17 10.40
N CYS A 117 -15.15 -1.77 10.87
CA CYS A 117 -15.01 -1.27 12.23
C CYS A 117 -15.38 0.22 12.19
N VAL A 118 -16.61 0.52 12.61
CA VAL A 118 -17.16 1.87 12.77
C VAL A 118 -16.25 2.73 13.66
N CYS A 119 -15.33 3.47 13.05
CA CYS A 119 -14.70 4.63 13.67
C CYS A 119 -14.85 5.82 12.72
N VAL A 120 -15.71 6.73 13.14
CA VAL A 120 -16.06 7.99 12.48
C VAL A 120 -14.80 8.86 12.33
N CYS A 121 -14.23 8.92 11.13
CA CYS A 121 -13.31 10.00 10.76
C CYS A 121 -13.61 10.47 9.34
N VAL A 122 -14.47 11.49 9.33
CA VAL A 122 -14.82 12.34 8.20
C VAL A 122 -13.56 13.07 7.72
N CYS A 123 -12.84 12.53 6.75
CA CYS A 123 -11.76 13.28 6.07
C CYS A 123 -11.52 12.72 4.66
N CYS A 124 -12.52 12.74 3.77
CA CYS A 124 -12.25 12.67 2.32
C CYS A 124 -13.32 13.20 1.35
N CYS A 125 -14.24 14.07 1.78
CA CYS A 125 -15.06 14.89 0.85
C CYS A 125 -15.20 16.26 1.54
N THR A 126 -14.74 17.41 1.04
CA THR A 126 -14.94 17.97 -0.29
C THR A 126 -14.02 19.20 -0.42
N ALA A 127 -13.30 19.32 -1.53
CA ALA A 127 -12.83 20.62 -1.99
C ALA A 127 -14.03 21.40 -2.54
N ILE A 128 -14.49 22.42 -1.81
CA ILE A 128 -15.18 23.62 -2.33
C ILE A 128 -14.65 24.80 -1.52
#